data_AF-A0A4Q2UHV0-F1
#
_entry.id   AF-A0A4Q2UHV0-F1
#
_cell.length_a   1.000
_cell.length_b   1.000
_cell.length_c   1.000
_cell.angle_alpha   90.00
_cell.angle_beta   90.00
_cell.angle_gamma   90.00
#
_symmetry.space_group_name_H-M   'P 1'
#
loop_
_entity.id
_entity.type
_entity.pdbx_description
1 polymer ?
#
loop_
_entity_poly.entity_id
_entity_poly.type
_entity_poly.pdbx_seq_one_letter_code
_entity_poly.pdbx_strand_id
1 'polypeptide(L)'
;MKDWRNVAIPERMKALPRDRRGFPVPHIVLRDAQGVPRFQINNDTVVEACIAGGLCTICGQSMPADDQWLVGGPLSAFHPQGMYIDAPTHYDCLHYALQVCPYLAVSKYMRRLDPRTVNPQDLPEHVLFADPTQSDERVPFFVAVQVRGYTVLRPRLGQRYLRPLRPYVDVQYWNDGQRLTQAYALKLLRDHEVFH
;
A
#
# COMPACT_ATOMS: atom_id res chain seq x y z
N MET A 1 -9.74 12.08 -3.18
CA MET A 1 -10.12 11.05 -2.18
C MET A 1 -11.59 11.20 -1.85
N LYS A 2 -12.33 10.08 -1.79
CA LYS A 2 -13.73 10.08 -1.39
C LYS A 2 -13.84 10.16 0.13
N ASP A 3 -14.90 10.77 0.66
CA ASP A 3 -15.23 10.59 2.07
C ASP A 3 -15.50 9.11 2.31
N TRP A 4 -14.74 8.51 3.23
CA TRP A 4 -14.83 7.08 3.53
C TRP A 4 -16.23 6.68 4.01
N ARG A 5 -17.00 7.60 4.59
CA ARG A 5 -18.39 7.35 5.01
C ARG A 5 -19.34 7.08 3.84
N ASN A 6 -18.97 7.53 2.65
CA ASN A 6 -19.75 7.39 1.42
C ASN A 6 -19.25 6.26 0.53
N VAL A 7 -18.25 5.49 0.99
CA VAL A 7 -17.74 4.31 0.29
C VAL A 7 -18.09 3.08 1.10
N ALA A 8 -18.79 2.13 0.50
CA ALA A 8 -19.16 0.90 1.18
C ALA A 8 -17.91 0.14 1.63
N ILE A 9 -17.82 -0.14 2.93
CA ILE A 9 -16.73 -0.94 3.50
C ILE A 9 -16.90 -2.39 3.00
N PRO A 10 -15.88 -2.99 2.36
CA PRO A 10 -15.94 -4.38 1.91
C PRO A 10 -16.27 -5.36 3.04
N GLU A 11 -16.96 -6.46 2.72
CA GLU A 11 -17.41 -7.45 3.71
C GLU A 11 -16.27 -7.93 4.60
N ARG A 12 -15.14 -8.30 3.99
CA ARG A 12 -13.95 -8.77 4.69
C ARG A 12 -13.30 -7.74 5.63
N MET A 13 -13.61 -6.47 5.45
CA MET A 13 -13.11 -5.37 6.29
C MET A 13 -14.08 -5.02 7.43
N LYS A 14 -15.32 -5.51 7.43
CA LYS A 14 -16.33 -5.11 8.43
C LYS A 14 -15.96 -5.51 9.86
N ALA A 15 -15.24 -6.62 10.01
CA ALA A 15 -14.75 -7.11 11.30
C ALA A 15 -13.50 -6.38 11.81
N LEU A 16 -12.89 -5.49 11.00
CA LEU A 16 -11.72 -4.76 11.44
C LEU A 16 -12.07 -3.81 12.59
N PRO A 17 -11.16 -3.67 13.58
CA PRO A 17 -11.28 -2.63 14.58
C PRO A 17 -11.33 -1.25 13.92
N ARG A 18 -12.05 -0.32 14.54
CA ARG A 18 -12.24 1.04 14.04
C ARG A 18 -11.47 2.04 14.90
N ASP A 19 -10.97 3.09 14.27
CA ASP A 19 -10.43 4.23 15.01
C ASP A 19 -11.57 5.05 15.66
N ARG A 20 -11.21 6.12 16.39
CA ARG A 20 -12.19 7.01 17.06
C ARG A 20 -13.18 7.69 16.11
N ARG A 21 -12.89 7.74 14.81
CA ARG A 21 -13.76 8.31 13.78
C ARG A 21 -14.72 7.28 13.19
N GLY A 22 -14.50 5.98 13.47
CA GLY A 22 -15.22 4.86 12.87
C GLY A 22 -14.54 4.26 11.63
N PHE A 23 -13.35 4.74 11.27
CA PHE A 23 -12.61 4.30 10.09
C PHE A 23 -11.92 2.95 10.35
N PRO A 24 -12.07 1.94 9.46
CA PRO A 24 -11.41 0.64 9.63
C PRO A 24 -9.90 0.79 9.72
N VAL A 25 -9.30 0.11 10.70
CA VAL A 25 -7.84 0.05 10.89
C VAL A 25 -7.32 -1.19 10.17
N PRO A 26 -6.50 -1.04 9.12
CA PRO A 26 -5.89 -2.19 8.44
C PRO A 26 -5.10 -3.07 9.39
N HIS A 27 -5.08 -4.37 9.11
CA HIS A 27 -4.47 -5.40 9.97
C HIS A 27 -2.99 -5.14 10.25
N ILE A 28 -2.24 -4.66 9.26
CA ILE A 28 -0.81 -4.36 9.39
C ILE A 28 -0.50 -3.03 10.07
N VAL A 29 -1.48 -2.16 10.38
CA VAL A 29 -1.18 -0.86 10.99
C VAL A 29 -0.61 -1.04 12.39
N LEU A 30 0.54 -0.42 12.65
CA LEU A 30 1.18 -0.44 13.96
C LEU A 30 0.28 0.22 15.00
N ARG A 31 0.26 -0.36 16.20
CA ARG A 31 -0.36 0.24 17.39
C ARG A 31 0.75 0.60 18.36
N ASP A 32 0.66 1.78 18.95
CA ASP A 32 1.58 2.18 20.03
C ASP A 32 1.30 1.43 21.34
N ALA A 33 2.09 1.72 22.37
CA ALA A 33 1.95 1.13 23.70
C ALA A 33 0.55 1.33 24.33
N GLN A 34 -0.22 2.34 23.89
CA GLN A 34 -1.59 2.61 24.34
C GLN A 34 -2.65 2.01 23.40
N GLY A 35 -2.25 1.24 22.39
CA GLY A 35 -3.13 0.57 21.44
C GLY A 35 -3.66 1.47 20.32
N VAL A 36 -3.18 2.72 20.21
CA VAL A 36 -3.65 3.71 19.23
C VAL A 36 -3.02 3.40 17.87
N PRO A 37 -3.84 3.30 16.79
CA PRO A 37 -3.33 2.99 15.46
C PRO A 37 -2.54 4.15 14.85
N ARG A 38 -1.33 3.83 14.37
CA ARG A 38 -0.44 4.72 13.64
C ARG A 38 -0.54 4.43 12.15
N PHE A 39 -1.57 4.96 11.49
CA PHE A 39 -1.90 4.70 10.08
C PHE A 39 -0.79 4.97 9.05
N GLN A 40 0.30 5.62 9.46
CA GLN A 40 1.46 5.92 8.62
C GLN A 40 2.56 4.84 8.75
N ILE A 41 2.43 3.93 9.73
CA ILE A 41 3.44 2.94 10.09
C ILE A 41 2.83 1.56 10.01
N ASN A 42 3.48 0.69 9.24
CA ASN A 42 3.17 -0.73 9.20
C ASN A 42 3.95 -1.45 10.31
N ASN A 43 3.31 -2.43 10.95
CA ASN A 43 3.97 -3.38 11.84
C ASN A 43 4.64 -4.45 10.98
N ASP A 44 5.95 -4.32 10.78
CA ASP A 44 6.69 -5.19 9.87
C ASP A 44 6.65 -6.67 10.24
N THR A 45 6.59 -7.01 11.53
CA THR A 45 6.41 -8.40 11.99
C THR A 45 5.06 -8.97 11.51
N VAL A 46 3.99 -8.17 11.60
CA VAL A 46 2.66 -8.58 11.11
C VAL A 46 2.64 -8.67 9.60
N VAL A 47 3.34 -7.77 8.89
CA VAL A 47 3.44 -7.86 7.42
C VAL A 47 4.19 -9.13 7.00
N GLU A 48 5.30 -9.47 7.65
CA GLU A 48 6.04 -10.71 7.39
C GLU A 48 5.17 -11.95 7.65
N ALA A 49 4.39 -11.95 8.74
CA ALA A 49 3.43 -13.01 9.02
C ALA A 49 2.35 -13.11 7.92
N CYS A 50 1.85 -11.99 7.40
CA CYS A 50 0.91 -11.98 6.28
C CYS A 50 1.54 -12.56 5.01
N ILE A 51 2.77 -12.17 4.68
CA ILE A 51 3.49 -12.69 3.52
C ILE A 51 3.71 -14.20 3.64
N ALA A 52 4.17 -14.67 4.80
CA ALA A 52 4.43 -16.08 5.04
C ALA A 52 3.14 -16.92 5.05
N GLY A 53 2.04 -16.37 5.57
CA GLY A 53 0.74 -17.04 5.67
C GLY A 53 -0.18 -16.86 4.47
N GLY A 54 0.21 -16.10 3.44
CA GLY A 54 -0.66 -15.77 2.31
C GLY A 54 -1.92 -15.01 2.74
N LEU A 55 -1.77 -14.05 3.65
CA LEU A 55 -2.87 -13.25 4.19
C LEU A 55 -2.89 -11.85 3.54
N CYS A 56 -4.08 -11.29 3.38
CA CYS A 56 -4.24 -9.90 2.97
C CYS A 56 -3.78 -8.96 4.08
N THR A 57 -2.89 -8.03 3.75
CA THR A 57 -2.36 -7.05 4.72
C THR A 57 -3.40 -6.04 5.23
N ILE A 58 -4.52 -5.86 4.53
CA ILE A 58 -5.58 -4.95 4.97
C ILE A 58 -6.55 -5.64 5.93
N CYS A 59 -7.12 -6.78 5.57
CA CYS A 59 -8.14 -7.44 6.40
C CYS A 59 -7.60 -8.55 7.30
N GLY A 60 -6.38 -9.03 7.08
CA GLY A 60 -5.75 -10.14 7.84
C GLY A 60 -6.29 -11.52 7.49
N GLN A 61 -7.17 -11.64 6.49
CA GLN A 61 -7.76 -12.92 6.08
C GLN A 61 -6.94 -13.61 5.00
N SER A 62 -7.06 -14.94 4.90
CA SER A 62 -6.41 -15.72 3.85
C SER A 62 -6.82 -15.24 2.46
N MET A 63 -5.86 -15.25 1.55
CA MET A 63 -6.00 -14.71 0.21
C MET A 63 -5.74 -15.80 -0.82
N PRO A 64 -6.70 -16.07 -1.73
CA PRO A 64 -6.50 -17.07 -2.76
C PRO A 64 -5.44 -16.57 -3.77
N ALA A 65 -4.77 -17.50 -4.43
CA ALA A 65 -3.65 -17.19 -5.32
C ALA A 65 -4.04 -16.33 -6.54
N ASP A 66 -5.33 -16.31 -6.90
CA ASP A 66 -5.90 -15.51 -7.97
C ASP A 66 -6.41 -14.14 -7.53
N ASP A 67 -6.40 -13.80 -6.23
CA ASP A 67 -6.82 -12.49 -5.70
C ASP A 67 -5.67 -11.75 -5.01
N GLN A 68 -4.49 -11.74 -5.64
CA GLN A 68 -3.30 -11.06 -5.12
C GLN A 68 -3.05 -9.76 -5.86
N TRP A 69 -3.24 -8.64 -5.16
CA TRP A 69 -3.03 -7.31 -5.70
C TRP A 69 -1.92 -6.54 -4.99
N LEU A 70 -1.05 -5.90 -5.76
CA LEU A 70 -0.01 -5.00 -5.31
C LEU A 70 -0.30 -3.58 -5.79
N VAL A 71 0.15 -2.57 -5.05
CA VAL A 71 -0.02 -1.16 -5.40
C VAL A 71 1.28 -0.38 -5.23
N GLY A 72 1.57 0.49 -6.19
CA GLY A 72 2.79 1.30 -6.19
C GLY A 72 2.78 2.33 -7.31
N GLY A 73 3.92 2.99 -7.54
CA GLY A 73 4.07 3.92 -8.65
C GLY A 73 4.29 3.22 -10.00
N PRO A 74 4.32 3.98 -11.12
CA PRO A 74 4.61 3.44 -12.44
C PRO A 74 5.95 2.70 -12.53
N LEU A 75 6.98 3.15 -11.82
CA LEU A 75 8.28 2.47 -11.80
C LEU A 75 8.21 1.09 -11.11
N SER A 76 7.51 0.96 -9.99
CA SER A 76 7.28 -0.34 -9.35
C SER A 76 6.60 -1.34 -10.29
N ALA A 77 5.60 -0.86 -11.05
CA ALA A 77 4.86 -1.70 -11.99
C ALA A 77 5.66 -2.03 -13.26
N PHE A 78 6.20 -1.03 -13.93
CA PHE A 78 6.64 -1.17 -15.32
C PHE A 78 8.15 -1.25 -15.51
N HIS A 79 8.97 -0.82 -14.53
CA HIS A 79 10.40 -0.99 -14.64
C HIS A 79 10.75 -2.49 -14.61
N PRO A 80 11.71 -3.00 -15.42
CA PRO A 80 12.10 -4.41 -15.41
C PRO A 80 12.53 -4.92 -14.02
N GLN A 81 13.14 -4.04 -13.23
CA GLN A 81 13.54 -4.30 -11.84
C GLN A 81 12.55 -3.72 -10.81
N GLY A 82 11.35 -3.32 -11.22
CA GLY A 82 10.36 -2.71 -10.34
C GLY A 82 9.93 -3.66 -9.22
N MET A 83 9.88 -3.13 -8.00
CA MET A 83 9.56 -3.84 -6.76
C MET A 83 8.52 -3.07 -5.94
N TYR A 84 7.93 -3.78 -4.98
CA TYR A 84 6.91 -3.29 -4.07
C TYR A 84 7.35 -3.49 -2.62
N ILE A 85 7.06 -2.51 -1.77
CA ILE A 85 7.27 -2.61 -0.32
C ILE A 85 6.02 -3.19 0.34
N ASP A 86 4.86 -2.70 -0.10
CA ASP A 86 3.57 -3.17 0.39
C ASP A 86 3.31 -4.60 -0.09
N ALA A 87 2.90 -5.43 0.86
CA ALA A 87 2.53 -6.82 0.60
C ALA A 87 1.10 -6.93 0.04
N PRO A 88 0.78 -8.07 -0.57
CA PRO A 88 -0.43 -8.19 -1.37
C PRO A 88 -1.71 -8.07 -0.55
N THR A 89 -2.76 -7.70 -1.28
CA THR A 89 -4.11 -7.45 -0.75
C THR A 89 -5.16 -8.08 -1.65
N HIS A 90 -6.34 -8.35 -1.10
CA HIS A 90 -7.51 -8.67 -1.92
C HIS A 90 -7.92 -7.47 -2.77
N TYR A 91 -8.54 -7.73 -3.90
CA TYR A 91 -9.05 -6.72 -4.84
C TYR A 91 -9.89 -5.62 -4.18
N ASP A 92 -10.93 -5.98 -3.46
CA ASP A 92 -11.88 -5.04 -2.83
C ASP A 92 -11.27 -4.29 -1.65
N CYS A 93 -10.40 -4.93 -0.86
CA CYS A 93 -9.59 -4.29 0.17
C CYS A 93 -8.73 -3.18 -0.44
N LEU A 94 -8.01 -3.50 -1.52
CA LEU A 94 -7.16 -2.53 -2.20
C LEU A 94 -7.97 -1.40 -2.82
N HIS A 95 -9.08 -1.73 -3.48
CA HIS A 95 -9.95 -0.75 -4.12
C HIS A 95 -10.55 0.22 -3.12
N TYR A 96 -11.03 -0.28 -1.99
CA TYR A 96 -11.48 0.57 -0.89
C TYR A 96 -10.35 1.50 -0.45
N ALA A 97 -9.16 0.96 -0.17
CA ALA A 97 -8.00 1.76 0.25
C ALA A 97 -7.63 2.83 -0.80
N LEU A 98 -7.62 2.50 -2.09
CA LEU A 98 -7.36 3.44 -3.19
C LEU A 98 -8.42 4.53 -3.32
N GLN A 99 -9.62 4.35 -2.77
CA GLN A 99 -10.67 5.37 -2.79
C GLN A 99 -10.61 6.32 -1.58
N VAL A 100 -10.22 5.81 -0.42
CA VAL A 100 -10.44 6.49 0.87
C VAL A 100 -9.19 6.73 1.71
N CYS A 101 -8.07 6.07 1.43
CA CYS A 101 -6.84 6.27 2.19
C CYS A 101 -6.13 7.53 1.69
N PRO A 102 -5.81 8.53 2.54
CA PRO A 102 -5.11 9.73 2.08
C PRO A 102 -3.80 9.43 1.33
N TYR A 103 -3.07 8.38 1.76
CA TYR A 103 -1.79 7.97 1.18
C TYR A 103 -1.90 7.30 -0.19
N LEU A 104 -2.96 6.52 -0.43
CA LEU A 104 -3.14 5.77 -1.68
C LEU A 104 -4.15 6.42 -2.62
N ALA A 105 -5.11 7.16 -2.08
CA ALA A 105 -6.13 7.83 -2.86
C ALA A 105 -5.63 9.14 -3.45
N VAL A 106 -4.62 9.79 -2.87
CA VAL A 106 -4.09 11.07 -3.37
C VAL A 106 -2.61 10.90 -3.66
N SER A 107 -2.27 10.77 -4.95
CA SER A 107 -0.87 10.67 -5.40
C SER A 107 -0.01 11.88 -4.97
N LYS A 108 -0.66 13.02 -4.68
CA LYS A 108 -0.02 14.24 -4.18
C LYS A 108 0.22 14.28 -2.67
N TYR A 109 -0.36 13.36 -1.91
CA TYR A 109 -0.35 13.43 -0.45
C TYR A 109 0.94 12.82 0.09
N MET A 110 1.91 13.68 0.38
CA MET A 110 3.14 13.34 1.10
C MET A 110 3.14 14.02 2.46
N ARG A 111 2.54 13.37 3.46
CA ARG A 111 2.90 13.66 4.85
C ARG A 111 3.90 12.62 5.29
N ARG A 112 5.19 13.01 5.31
CA ARG A 112 6.21 12.28 6.05
C ARG A 112 5.73 12.09 7.49
N LEU A 113 6.04 10.94 8.08
CA LEU A 113 6.07 10.81 9.53
C LEU A 113 6.98 11.92 10.04
N ASP A 114 6.43 12.87 10.79
CA ASP A 114 7.26 13.78 11.56
C ASP A 114 7.83 12.93 12.72
N PRO A 115 9.15 12.72 12.80
CA PRO A 115 9.76 11.94 13.90
C PRO A 115 9.40 12.50 15.28
N ARG A 116 8.94 13.76 15.36
CA ARG A 116 8.46 14.40 16.60
C ARG A 116 7.06 13.95 17.04
N THR A 117 6.32 13.24 16.19
CA THR A 117 4.94 12.80 16.48
C THR A 117 4.85 11.41 17.11
N VAL A 118 5.99 10.72 17.24
CA VAL A 118 6.08 9.41 17.88
C VAL A 118 7.33 9.34 18.75
N ASN A 119 7.17 9.02 20.03
CA ASN A 119 8.31 8.78 20.91
C ASN A 119 9.02 7.49 20.44
N PRO A 120 10.34 7.51 20.17
CA PRO A 120 11.09 6.33 19.78
C PRO A 120 10.95 5.15 20.76
N GLN A 121 10.68 5.41 22.04
CA GLN A 121 10.45 4.39 23.07
C GLN A 121 9.11 3.66 22.94
N ASP A 122 8.13 4.25 22.24
CA ASP A 122 6.80 3.67 22.02
C ASP A 122 6.74 2.82 20.74
N LEU A 123 7.88 2.64 20.07
CA LEU A 123 8.00 1.93 18.80
C LEU A 123 8.84 0.65 18.96
N PRO A 124 8.45 -0.45 18.30
CA PRO A 124 9.32 -1.62 18.18
C PRO A 124 10.69 -1.25 17.58
N GLU A 125 11.76 -1.96 17.98
CA GLU A 125 13.15 -1.70 17.57
C GLU A 125 13.39 -1.67 16.04
N HIS A 126 12.45 -2.15 15.22
CA HIS A 126 12.59 -2.31 13.77
C HIS A 126 11.58 -1.49 12.96
N VAL A 127 11.11 -0.36 13.49
CA VAL A 127 10.23 0.54 12.73
C VAL A 127 11.06 1.40 11.76
N LEU A 128 10.84 1.19 10.46
CA LEU A 128 11.35 2.08 9.42
C LEU A 128 10.36 3.24 9.21
N PHE A 129 10.81 4.47 9.48
CA PHE A 129 10.00 5.68 9.34
C PHE A 129 9.96 6.23 7.91
N ALA A 130 10.96 5.91 7.10
CA ALA A 130 11.06 6.30 5.69
C ALA A 130 12.03 5.35 4.98
N ASP A 131 11.63 4.80 3.83
CA ASP A 131 12.49 3.98 2.97
C ASP A 131 13.26 4.90 2.00
N PRO A 132 14.60 4.80 1.91
CA PRO A 132 15.41 5.66 1.04
C PRO A 132 15.23 5.41 -0.47
N THR A 133 14.58 4.31 -0.85
CA THR A 133 14.22 3.93 -2.23
C THR A 133 12.81 4.38 -2.61
N GLN A 134 12.01 4.81 -1.63
CA GLN A 134 10.75 5.49 -1.91
C GLN A 134 11.09 6.84 -2.54
N SER A 135 10.62 7.06 -3.76
CA SER A 135 10.82 8.35 -4.42
C SER A 135 10.17 9.45 -3.59
N ASP A 136 10.96 10.49 -3.29
CA ASP A 136 10.46 11.76 -2.77
C ASP A 136 9.69 12.55 -3.85
N GLU A 137 9.85 12.16 -5.11
CA GLU A 137 9.10 12.73 -6.21
C GLU A 137 7.69 12.15 -6.27
N ARG A 138 6.76 13.07 -6.41
CA ARG A 138 5.34 12.79 -6.54
C ARG A 138 5.09 11.87 -7.73
N VAL A 139 4.38 10.76 -7.55
CA VAL A 139 3.95 9.93 -8.69
C VAL A 139 2.74 10.57 -9.38
N PRO A 140 2.62 10.48 -10.72
CA PRO A 140 1.47 11.05 -11.43
C PRO A 140 0.16 10.30 -11.15
N PHE A 141 0.25 9.02 -10.78
CA PHE A 141 -0.84 8.13 -10.40
C PHE A 141 -0.27 6.87 -9.72
N PHE A 142 -1.13 6.12 -9.04
CA PHE A 142 -0.82 4.78 -8.56
C PHE A 142 -1.20 3.72 -9.60
N VAL A 143 -0.50 2.59 -9.57
CA VAL A 143 -0.78 1.41 -10.36
C VAL A 143 -1.08 0.25 -9.42
N ALA A 144 -2.28 -0.29 -9.52
CA ALA A 144 -2.68 -1.54 -8.90
C ALA A 144 -2.51 -2.67 -9.92
N VAL A 145 -1.76 -3.71 -9.56
CA VAL A 145 -1.50 -4.86 -10.45
C VAL A 145 -1.94 -6.15 -9.78
N GLN A 146 -2.66 -6.97 -10.54
CA GLN A 146 -2.97 -8.34 -10.13
C GLN A 146 -1.82 -9.25 -10.56
N VAL A 147 -1.30 -10.03 -9.62
CA VAL A 147 -0.14 -10.90 -9.84
C VAL A 147 -0.51 -12.36 -9.66
N ARG A 148 0.19 -13.26 -10.36
CA ARG A 148 0.09 -14.72 -10.12
C ARG A 148 0.98 -15.18 -8.96
N GLY A 149 1.80 -14.29 -8.44
CA GLY A 149 2.78 -14.55 -7.40
C GLY A 149 3.90 -13.52 -7.42
N TYR A 150 4.83 -13.66 -6.48
CA TYR A 150 5.96 -12.75 -6.29
C TYR A 150 7.12 -13.48 -5.60
N THR A 151 8.33 -12.96 -5.77
CA THR A 151 9.49 -13.35 -4.97
C THR A 151 9.70 -12.33 -3.87
N VAL A 152 9.92 -12.79 -2.64
CA VAL A 152 10.32 -11.93 -1.53
C VAL A 152 11.84 -11.81 -1.51
N LEU A 153 12.34 -10.59 -1.63
CA LEU A 153 13.75 -10.25 -1.54
C LEU A 153 14.01 -9.66 -0.15
N ARG A 154 14.93 -10.29 0.59
CA ARG A 154 15.35 -9.86 1.93
C ARG A 154 16.82 -9.48 1.88
N PRO A 155 17.16 -8.21 1.65
CA PRO A 155 18.56 -7.78 1.71
C PRO A 155 19.11 -7.98 3.14
N ARG A 156 20.43 -8.14 3.27
CA ARG A 156 21.09 -8.33 4.59
C ARG A 156 20.88 -7.14 5.54
N LEU A 157 20.68 -5.96 4.99
CA LEU A 157 20.36 -4.71 5.67
C LEU A 157 19.24 -4.03 4.88
N GLY A 158 18.23 -3.50 5.56
CA GLY A 158 17.12 -2.77 4.95
C GLY A 158 15.78 -3.53 4.92
N GLN A 159 14.80 -2.95 4.22
CA GLN A 159 13.45 -3.49 4.15
C GLN A 159 13.33 -4.64 3.15
N ARG A 160 12.32 -5.49 3.35
CA ARG A 160 11.92 -6.50 2.36
C ARG A 160 11.33 -5.82 1.12
N TYR A 161 11.52 -6.46 -0.02
CA TYR A 161 10.86 -6.07 -1.28
C TYR A 161 10.17 -7.26 -1.92
N LEU A 162 9.04 -7.01 -2.56
CA LEU A 162 8.32 -7.97 -3.37
C LEU A 162 8.61 -7.68 -4.84
N ARG A 163 9.24 -8.64 -5.51
CA ARG A 163 9.40 -8.62 -6.96
C ARG A 163 8.27 -9.45 -7.58
N PRO A 164 7.29 -8.84 -8.25
CA PRO A 164 6.16 -9.59 -8.78
C PRO A 164 6.55 -10.45 -9.99
N LEU A 165 5.88 -11.58 -10.15
CA LEU A 165 5.95 -12.37 -11.37
C LEU A 165 5.19 -11.63 -12.49
N ARG A 166 5.82 -11.54 -13.66
CA ARG A 166 5.27 -10.92 -14.87
C ARG A 166 5.07 -11.99 -15.96
N PRO A 167 4.09 -11.84 -16.88
CA PRO A 167 3.18 -10.71 -17.04
C PRO A 167 2.10 -10.62 -15.93
N TYR A 168 1.58 -9.41 -15.73
CA TYR A 168 0.45 -9.16 -14.82
C TYR A 168 -0.85 -9.74 -15.38
N VAL A 169 -1.77 -10.13 -14.48
CA VAL A 169 -3.11 -10.61 -14.87
C VAL A 169 -4.01 -9.43 -15.24
N ASP A 170 -3.98 -8.37 -14.43
CA ASP A 170 -4.69 -7.12 -14.67
C ASP A 170 -3.83 -5.94 -14.18
N VAL A 171 -4.04 -4.76 -14.78
CA VAL A 171 -3.36 -3.51 -14.47
C VAL A 171 -4.39 -2.39 -14.42
N GLN A 172 -4.41 -1.67 -13.29
CA GLN A 172 -5.34 -0.57 -13.06
C GLN A 172 -4.61 0.68 -12.61
N TYR A 173 -5.07 1.82 -13.12
CA TYR A 173 -4.48 3.13 -12.88
C TYR A 173 -5.40 3.94 -11.98
N TRP A 174 -4.83 4.60 -10.97
CA TRP A 174 -5.62 5.25 -9.93
C TRP A 174 -5.05 6.63 -9.58
N ASN A 175 -5.93 7.63 -9.52
CA ASN A 175 -5.60 8.92 -8.95
C ASN A 175 -6.84 9.57 -8.30
N ASP A 176 -6.62 10.31 -7.22
CA ASP A 176 -7.64 11.06 -6.47
C ASP A 176 -8.87 10.25 -6.03
N GLY A 177 -8.71 8.94 -5.83
CA GLY A 177 -9.78 8.01 -5.45
C GLY A 177 -10.61 7.48 -6.61
N GLN A 178 -10.12 7.63 -7.85
CA GLN A 178 -10.80 7.23 -9.06
C GLN A 178 -9.89 6.39 -9.95
N ARG A 179 -10.50 5.42 -10.65
CA ARG A 179 -9.83 4.64 -11.69
C ARG A 179 -9.70 5.49 -12.94
N LEU A 180 -8.50 5.54 -13.50
CA LEU A 180 -8.18 6.21 -14.74
C LEU A 180 -8.27 5.23 -15.92
N THR A 181 -8.53 5.76 -17.11
CA THR A 181 -8.29 5.00 -18.34
C THR A 181 -6.78 4.90 -18.59
N GLN A 182 -6.35 3.83 -19.25
CA GLN A 182 -4.94 3.66 -19.64
C GLN A 182 -4.45 4.83 -20.50
N ALA A 183 -5.27 5.28 -21.46
CA ALA A 183 -4.91 6.41 -22.33
C ALA A 183 -4.64 7.69 -21.52
N TYR A 184 -5.45 7.96 -20.49
CA TYR A 184 -5.25 9.12 -19.63
C TYR A 184 -4.04 8.96 -18.70
N ALA A 185 -3.83 7.78 -18.13
CA ALA A 185 -2.65 7.48 -17.33
C ALA A 185 -1.35 7.66 -18.16
N LEU A 186 -1.32 7.18 -19.39
CA LEU A 186 -0.18 7.38 -20.30
C LEU A 186 0.04 8.84 -20.65
N LYS A 187 -1.02 9.65 -20.76
CA LYS A 187 -0.90 11.10 -20.92
C LYS A 187 -0.24 11.72 -19.69
N LEU A 188 -0.75 11.42 -18.50
CA LEU A 188 -0.16 11.91 -17.24
C LEU A 188 1.30 11.49 -17.08
N LEU A 189 1.68 10.29 -17.54
CA LEU A 189 3.05 9.81 -17.48
C LEU A 189 3.98 10.60 -18.42
N ARG A 190 3.53 10.95 -19.63
CA ARG A 190 4.30 11.78 -20.57
C ARG A 190 4.46 13.21 -20.09
N ASP A 191 3.41 13.75 -19.47
CA ASP A 191 3.39 15.10 -18.92
C ASP A 191 4.25 15.20 -17.64
N HIS A 192 4.64 14.07 -17.05
CA HIS A 192 5.53 13.96 -15.90
C HIS A 192 6.97 13.72 -16.39
N GLU A 193 7.81 14.75 -16.39
CA GLU A 193 9.18 14.79 -16.95
C GLU A 193 10.20 13.85 -16.25
N VAL A 194 9.93 12.54 -16.15
CA VAL A 194 10.76 11.57 -15.40
C VAL A 194 11.15 10.35 -16.25
N PHE A 195 10.95 10.40 -17.58
CA PHE A 195 11.42 9.37 -18.50
C PHE A 195 12.30 9.97 -19.60
N HIS A 196 13.40 10.62 -19.19
CA HIS A 196 14.60 10.84 -20.00
C HIS A 196 15.79 10.17 -19.34
#